data_AF-A0A369W5G0-F1
#
_entry.id   AF-A0A369W5G0-F1
#
_cell.length_a   1.000
_cell.length_b   1.000
_cell.length_c   1.000
_cell.angle_alpha   90.00
_cell.angle_beta   90.00
_cell.angle_gamma   90.00
#
_symmetry.space_group_name_H-M   'P 1'
#
loop_
_entity.id
_entity.type
_entity.pdbx_description
1 polymer ?
#
loop_
_entity_poly.entity_id
_entity_poly.type
_entity_poly.pdbx_seq_one_letter_code
_entity_poly.pdbx_strand_id
1 'polypeptide(L)'
;MTVTLPLVFAMAMGAASPIAAQPQSKLVSGLDKQTVQAIWCSSLFFENSFFFDEGSDEALNYEDMAFDLGERIDTILRDDHNLRKEEIDEIWSLFDDGAYALNVDDQASFDAQLQTCENGYAALL
;
A
#
# COMPACT_ATOMS: atom_id res chain seq x y z
N MET A 1 30.86 29.46 43.63
CA MET A 1 29.42 29.15 43.51
C MET A 1 29.21 28.61 42.12
N THR A 2 29.09 27.29 41.99
CA THR A 2 29.04 26.60 40.69
C THR A 2 27.59 26.17 40.47
N VAL A 3 26.95 26.73 39.45
CA VAL A 3 25.57 26.41 39.07
C VAL A 3 25.64 25.29 38.05
N THR A 4 25.20 24.09 38.40
CA THR A 4 24.97 22.98 37.47
C THR A 4 23.47 22.85 37.22
N LEU A 5 23.02 23.26 36.03
CA LEU A 5 21.69 22.94 35.52
C LEU A 5 21.63 21.44 35.15
N PRO A 6 20.53 20.73 35.45
CA PRO A 6 20.31 19.40 34.91
C PRO A 6 19.90 19.50 33.44
N LEU A 7 20.66 18.85 32.56
CA LEU A 7 20.28 18.57 31.20
C LEU A 7 19.07 17.63 31.25
N VAL A 8 17.88 18.14 30.96
CA VAL A 8 16.69 17.32 30.75
C VAL A 8 16.89 16.59 29.43
N PHE A 9 17.21 15.31 29.52
CA PHE A 9 17.25 14.40 28.38
C PHE A 9 15.80 14.12 27.97
N ALA A 10 15.27 14.94 27.06
CA ALA A 10 14.00 14.66 26.41
C ALA A 10 14.18 13.38 25.58
N MET A 11 13.65 12.27 26.07
CA MET A 11 13.41 11.09 25.25
C MET A 11 12.41 11.50 24.17
N ALA A 12 12.93 11.81 22.98
CA ALA A 12 12.16 11.77 21.75
C ALA A 12 11.77 10.30 21.54
N MET A 13 10.63 9.90 22.08
CA MET A 13 9.93 8.71 21.61
C MET A 13 9.46 9.04 20.20
N GLY A 14 10.33 8.78 19.23
CA GLY A 14 9.90 8.66 17.84
C GLY A 14 8.86 7.56 17.82
N ALA A 15 7.60 7.94 17.65
CA ALA A 15 6.55 7.02 17.27
C ALA A 15 6.98 6.45 15.92
N ALA A 16 7.65 5.30 15.93
CA ALA A 16 7.69 4.43 14.78
C ALA A 16 6.24 3.96 14.62
N SER A 17 5.46 4.70 13.84
CA SER A 17 4.17 4.19 13.37
C SER A 17 4.46 2.81 12.77
N PRO A 18 3.77 1.75 13.23
CA PRO A 18 3.93 0.46 12.60
C PRO A 18 3.51 0.65 11.14
N ILE A 19 4.47 0.57 10.22
CA ILE A 19 4.14 0.41 8.81
C ILE A 19 3.47 -0.96 8.75
N ALA A 20 2.16 -1.00 8.53
CA ALA A 20 1.46 -2.27 8.42
C ALA A 20 2.11 -3.10 7.30
N ALA A 21 2.33 -4.38 7.58
CA ALA A 21 3.10 -5.24 6.70
C ALA A 21 2.27 -5.59 5.46
N GLN A 22 2.87 -5.44 4.28
CA GLN A 22 2.29 -5.92 3.02
C GLN A 22 2.12 -7.45 3.07
N PRO A 23 1.03 -7.99 2.49
CA PRO A 23 0.82 -9.43 2.41
C PRO A 23 1.99 -10.16 1.75
N GLN A 24 2.28 -11.38 2.22
CA GLN A 24 3.40 -12.20 1.73
C GLN A 24 2.92 -13.59 1.30
N SER A 25 3.39 -14.06 0.15
CA SER A 25 3.18 -15.43 -0.31
C SER A 25 4.38 -15.94 -1.12
N LYS A 26 4.38 -17.24 -1.45
CA LYS A 26 5.42 -17.81 -2.34
C LYS A 26 5.41 -17.17 -3.72
N LEU A 27 4.22 -16.83 -4.24
CA LEU A 27 4.05 -16.18 -5.54
C LEU A 27 4.67 -14.77 -5.54
N VAL A 28 4.54 -14.06 -4.42
CA VAL A 28 5.05 -12.69 -4.25
C VAL A 28 6.55 -12.66 -3.95
N SER A 29 7.11 -13.72 -3.35
CA SER A 29 8.51 -13.77 -2.92
C SER A 29 9.54 -13.67 -4.06
N GLY A 30 9.12 -13.94 -5.30
CA GLY A 30 9.95 -13.82 -6.50
C GLY A 30 9.83 -12.47 -7.23
N LEU A 31 8.93 -11.60 -6.78
CA LEU A 31 8.71 -10.28 -7.38
C LEU A 31 9.71 -9.27 -6.80
N ASP A 32 10.09 -8.29 -7.61
CA ASP A 32 10.88 -7.17 -7.09
C ASP A 32 10.04 -6.28 -6.18
N LYS A 33 10.70 -5.50 -5.33
CA LYS A 33 10.02 -4.67 -4.32
C LYS A 33 9.12 -3.60 -4.93
N GLN A 34 9.45 -3.08 -6.11
CA GLN A 34 8.64 -2.05 -6.76
C GLN A 34 7.34 -2.65 -7.27
N THR A 35 7.37 -3.86 -7.86
CA THR A 35 6.16 -4.60 -8.25
C THR A 35 5.28 -4.91 -7.03
N VAL A 36 5.86 -5.41 -5.93
CA VAL A 36 5.11 -5.65 -4.69
C VAL A 36 4.47 -4.37 -4.15
N GLN A 37 5.21 -3.25 -4.18
CA GLN A 37 4.70 -1.95 -3.77
C GLN A 37 3.56 -1.47 -4.68
N ALA A 38 3.66 -1.69 -5.99
CA ALA A 38 2.63 -1.31 -6.95
C ALA A 38 1.34 -2.10 -6.72
N ILE A 39 1.41 -3.42 -6.50
CA ILE A 39 0.24 -4.25 -6.15
C ILE A 39 -0.41 -3.72 -4.88
N TRP A 40 0.39 -3.44 -3.85
CA TRP A 40 -0.13 -2.91 -2.59
C TRP A 40 -0.81 -1.55 -2.74
N CYS A 41 -0.20 -0.62 -3.48
CA CYS A 41 -0.83 0.68 -3.72
C CYS A 41 -2.10 0.57 -4.55
N SER A 42 -2.12 -0.30 -5.56
CA SER A 42 -3.32 -0.59 -6.36
C SER A 42 -4.49 -1.04 -5.47
N SER A 43 -4.27 -2.03 -4.60
CA SER A 43 -5.30 -2.53 -3.69
C SER A 43 -5.76 -1.48 -2.67
N LEU A 44 -4.85 -0.64 -2.15
CA LEU A 44 -5.21 0.46 -1.24
C LEU A 44 -6.05 1.54 -1.94
N PHE A 45 -5.72 1.92 -3.18
CA PHE A 45 -6.52 2.87 -3.94
C PHE A 45 -7.90 2.31 -4.25
N PHE A 46 -7.96 1.05 -4.69
CA PHE A 46 -9.23 0.40 -4.96
C PHE A 46 -10.11 0.33 -3.70
N GLU A 47 -9.56 -0.09 -2.56
CA GLU A 47 -10.28 -0.11 -1.29
C GLU A 47 -10.75 1.30 -0.86
N ASN A 48 -9.90 2.32 -1.04
CA ASN A 48 -10.25 3.69 -0.68
C ASN A 48 -11.34 4.30 -1.58
N SER A 49 -11.49 3.81 -2.82
CA SER A 49 -12.55 4.29 -3.72
C SER A 49 -13.96 4.08 -3.14
N PHE A 50 -14.17 3.00 -2.37
CA PHE A 50 -15.44 2.68 -1.72
C PHE A 50 -15.77 3.56 -0.52
N PHE A 51 -14.84 4.39 -0.06
CA PHE A 51 -15.11 5.38 0.99
C PHE A 51 -15.99 6.53 0.47
N PHE A 52 -15.90 6.84 -0.82
CA PHE A 52 -16.62 7.94 -1.46
C PHE A 52 -17.92 7.47 -2.11
N ASP A 53 -18.79 8.42 -2.43
CA ASP A 53 -20.02 8.11 -3.17
C ASP A 53 -19.65 7.55 -4.56
N GLU A 54 -20.30 6.45 -4.96
CA GLU A 54 -20.09 5.81 -6.25
C GLU A 54 -20.23 6.82 -7.40
N GLY A 55 -19.20 6.90 -8.26
CA GLY A 55 -19.15 7.83 -9.39
C GLY A 55 -18.86 9.28 -9.04
N SER A 56 -18.50 9.60 -7.79
CA SER A 56 -17.89 10.88 -7.42
C SER A 56 -16.50 11.05 -8.05
N ASP A 57 -16.05 12.29 -8.20
CA ASP A 57 -14.72 12.60 -8.76
C ASP A 57 -13.61 11.95 -7.93
N GLU A 58 -13.76 11.91 -6.60
CA GLU A 58 -12.82 11.25 -5.69
C GLU A 58 -12.82 9.73 -5.86
N ALA A 59 -13.99 9.08 -5.91
CA ALA A 59 -14.08 7.63 -6.17
C ALA A 59 -13.39 7.27 -7.49
N LEU A 60 -13.73 7.99 -8.56
CA LEU A 60 -13.18 7.78 -9.90
C LEU A 60 -11.65 8.01 -9.92
N ASN A 61 -11.15 9.03 -9.22
CA ASN A 61 -9.70 9.27 -9.16
C ASN A 61 -8.95 8.09 -8.53
N TYR A 62 -9.46 7.51 -7.44
CA TYR A 62 -8.81 6.34 -6.82
C TYR A 62 -9.00 5.06 -7.65
N GLU A 63 -10.15 4.87 -8.29
CA GLU A 63 -10.37 3.76 -9.24
C GLU A 63 -9.40 3.83 -10.42
N ASP A 64 -9.24 5.01 -11.04
CA ASP A 64 -8.31 5.22 -12.15
C ASP A 64 -6.87 4.92 -11.71
N MET A 65 -6.44 5.42 -10.54
CA MET A 65 -5.12 5.12 -10.01
C MET A 65 -4.91 3.63 -9.73
N ALA A 66 -5.93 2.92 -9.24
CA ALA A 66 -5.88 1.47 -9.04
C ALA A 66 -5.75 0.73 -10.38
N PHE A 67 -6.58 1.07 -11.36
CA PHE A 67 -6.59 0.38 -12.65
C PHE A 67 -5.35 0.66 -13.50
N ASP A 68 -4.80 1.88 -13.46
CA ASP A 68 -3.55 2.22 -14.14
C ASP A 68 -2.38 1.35 -13.64
N LEU A 69 -2.27 1.17 -12.31
CA LEU A 69 -1.28 0.25 -11.74
C LEU A 69 -1.62 -1.20 -12.09
N GLY A 70 -2.90 -1.59 -11.98
CA GLY A 70 -3.38 -2.94 -12.24
C GLY A 70 -3.02 -3.45 -13.64
N GLU A 71 -3.25 -2.65 -14.68
CA GLU A 71 -2.93 -3.02 -16.07
C GLU A 71 -1.42 -3.28 -16.25
N ARG A 72 -0.59 -2.41 -15.68
CA ARG A 72 0.87 -2.56 -15.71
C ARG A 72 1.32 -3.81 -14.96
N ILE A 73 0.80 -4.02 -13.76
CA ILE A 73 1.12 -5.16 -12.90
C ILE A 73 0.74 -6.47 -13.60
N ASP A 74 -0.47 -6.57 -14.15
CA ASP A 74 -0.92 -7.76 -14.87
C ASP A 74 -0.01 -8.09 -16.05
N THR A 75 0.51 -7.06 -16.72
CA THR A 75 1.50 -7.23 -17.79
C THR A 75 2.82 -7.77 -17.24
N ILE A 76 3.36 -7.22 -16.15
CA ILE A 76 4.60 -7.71 -15.52
C ILE A 76 4.44 -9.16 -15.04
N LEU A 77 3.37 -9.46 -14.31
CA LEU A 77 3.13 -10.79 -13.74
C LEU A 77 2.97 -11.86 -14.83
N ARG A 78 2.26 -11.54 -15.92
CA ARG A 78 2.04 -12.46 -17.02
C ARG A 78 3.26 -12.57 -17.93
N ASP A 79 3.83 -11.45 -18.36
CA ASP A 79 4.79 -11.44 -19.48
C ASP A 79 6.24 -11.59 -18.97
N ASP A 80 6.59 -11.02 -17.82
CA ASP A 80 7.94 -11.08 -17.25
C ASP A 80 8.12 -12.25 -16.26
N HIS A 81 7.06 -12.60 -15.53
CA HIS A 81 7.08 -13.69 -14.54
C HIS A 81 6.40 -14.98 -15.03
N ASN A 82 5.74 -14.97 -16.20
CA ASN A 82 5.07 -16.11 -16.80
C ASN A 82 4.08 -16.80 -15.83
N LEU A 83 3.43 -16.01 -14.98
CA LEU A 83 2.40 -16.49 -14.06
C LEU A 83 1.12 -16.80 -14.84
N ARG A 84 0.43 -17.86 -14.41
CA ARG A 84 -0.89 -18.20 -14.95
C ARG A 84 -1.94 -17.28 -14.36
N LYS A 85 -3.09 -17.17 -15.04
CA LYS A 85 -4.20 -16.35 -14.57
C LYS A 85 -4.61 -16.69 -13.13
N GLU A 86 -4.66 -17.96 -12.77
CA GLU A 86 -5.06 -18.38 -11.43
C GLU A 86 -4.06 -17.92 -10.34
N GLU A 87 -2.77 -17.81 -10.70
CA GLU A 87 -1.72 -17.33 -9.78
C GLU A 87 -1.77 -15.80 -9.64
N ILE A 88 -2.10 -15.11 -10.73
CA ILE A 88 -2.33 -13.66 -10.72
C ILE A 88 -3.58 -13.32 -9.88
N ASP A 89 -4.67 -14.04 -10.09
CA ASP A 89 -5.91 -13.88 -9.32
C ASP A 89 -5.68 -14.17 -7.81
N GLU A 90 -4.81 -15.14 -7.47
CA GLU A 90 -4.42 -15.40 -6.07
C GLU A 90 -3.61 -14.24 -5.47
N ILE A 91 -2.71 -13.62 -6.24
CA ILE A 91 -1.98 -12.42 -5.79
C ILE A 91 -2.97 -11.29 -5.53
N TRP A 92 -3.88 -11.00 -6.46
CA TRP A 92 -4.87 -9.93 -6.28
C TRP A 92 -5.76 -10.16 -5.06
N SER A 93 -6.34 -11.36 -4.93
CA SER A 93 -7.15 -11.71 -3.76
C SER A 93 -6.40 -11.49 -2.45
N LEU A 94 -5.12 -11.86 -2.38
CA LEU A 94 -4.31 -11.71 -1.17
C LEU A 94 -4.08 -10.23 -0.80
N PHE A 95 -3.83 -9.37 -1.78
CA PHE A 95 -3.56 -7.95 -1.54
C PHE A 95 -4.83 -7.15 -1.28
N ASP A 96 -5.91 -7.43 -2.00
CA ASP A 96 -7.21 -6.81 -1.79
C ASP A 96 -7.77 -7.18 -0.41
N ASP A 97 -7.71 -8.46 -0.02
CA ASP A 97 -8.09 -8.90 1.34
C ASP A 97 -7.23 -8.19 2.40
N GLY A 98 -5.94 -7.99 2.14
CA GLY A 98 -5.02 -7.30 3.03
C GLY A 98 -5.34 -5.80 3.17
N ALA A 99 -5.69 -5.14 2.06
CA ALA A 99 -6.06 -3.72 2.05
C ALA A 99 -7.39 -3.51 2.79
N TYR A 100 -8.39 -4.33 2.50
CA TYR A 100 -9.67 -4.34 3.21
C TYR A 100 -9.50 -4.60 4.71
N ALA A 101 -8.76 -5.65 5.08
CA ALA A 101 -8.51 -5.97 6.48
C ALA A 101 -7.81 -4.82 7.20
N LEU A 102 -6.84 -4.16 6.54
CA LEU A 102 -6.17 -3.00 7.12
C LEU A 102 -7.11 -1.81 7.30
N ASN A 103 -7.95 -1.52 6.29
CA ASN A 103 -8.96 -0.46 6.34
C ASN A 103 -9.90 -0.65 7.54
N VAL A 104 -10.37 -1.88 7.74
CA VAL A 104 -11.33 -2.22 8.81
C VAL A 104 -10.68 -2.31 10.20
N ASP A 105 -9.50 -2.93 10.31
CA ASP A 105 -8.89 -3.25 11.61
C ASP A 105 -7.97 -2.14 12.14
N ASP A 106 -7.36 -1.34 11.26
CA ASP A 106 -6.41 -0.27 11.62
C ASP A 106 -6.41 0.87 10.58
N GLN A 107 -7.50 1.64 10.56
CA GLN A 107 -7.67 2.81 9.67
C GLN A 107 -6.48 3.78 9.71
N ALA A 108 -5.86 4.01 10.88
CA ALA A 108 -4.74 4.95 10.98
C ALA A 108 -3.51 4.45 10.19
N SER A 109 -3.27 3.13 10.21
CA SER A 109 -2.24 2.51 9.39
C SER A 109 -2.65 2.44 7.91
N PHE A 110 -3.93 2.24 7.60
CA PHE A 110 -4.44 2.35 6.23
C PHE A 110 -4.15 3.73 5.64
N ASP A 111 -4.59 4.80 6.32
CA ASP A 111 -4.41 6.18 5.87
C ASP A 111 -2.93 6.55 5.69
N ALA A 112 -2.06 6.10 6.59
CA ALA A 112 -0.62 6.34 6.50
C ALA A 112 0.02 5.65 5.27
N GLN A 113 -0.45 4.44 4.93
CA GLN A 113 0.02 3.73 3.76
C GLN A 113 -0.58 4.28 2.47
N LEU A 114 -1.85 4.66 2.48
CA LEU A 114 -2.52 5.33 1.37
C LEU A 114 -1.77 6.62 1.02
N GLN A 115 -1.47 7.47 2.01
CA GLN A 115 -0.67 8.69 1.81
C GLN A 115 0.71 8.39 1.22
N THR A 116 1.35 7.30 1.65
CA THR A 116 2.65 6.89 1.09
C THR A 116 2.50 6.50 -0.39
N CYS A 117 1.44 5.78 -0.74
CA CYS A 117 1.13 5.38 -2.10
C CYS A 117 0.78 6.57 -3.00
N GLU A 118 -0.03 7.53 -2.54
CA GLU A 118 -0.36 8.75 -3.27
C GLU A 118 0.90 9.56 -3.62
N ASN A 119 1.79 9.75 -2.65
CA ASN A 119 3.05 10.47 -2.86
C ASN A 119 4.02 9.73 -3.79
N GLY A 120 3.92 8.40 -3.86
CA GLY A 120 4.78 7.53 -4.66
C GLY A 120 4.22 7.13 -6.03
N TYR A 121 2.96 7.42 -6.31
CA TYR A 121 2.20 6.88 -7.44
C TYR A 121 2.92 7.07 -8.79
N ALA A 122 3.41 8.27 -9.07
CA ALA A 122 4.12 8.57 -10.31
C ALA A 122 5.39 7.75 -10.54
N ALA A 123 6.02 7.23 -9.48
CA ALA A 123 7.20 6.36 -9.58
C ALA A 123 6.83 4.87 -9.73
N LEU A 124 5.55 4.52 -9.56
CA LEU A 124 5.00 3.18 -9.72
C LEU A 124 4.35 2.97 -11.10
N LEU A 125 4.19 4.04 -11.90
CA LEU A 125 3.85 4.03 -13.33
C LEU A 125 5.07 3.82 -14.24
#